data_AF-A0A961RTI2-F1
#
_entry.id   AF-A0A961RTI2-F1
#
_cell.length_a   1.000
_cell.length_b   1.000
_cell.length_c   1.000
_cell.angle_alpha   90.00
_cell.angle_beta   90.00
_cell.angle_gamma   90.00
#
_symmetry.space_group_name_H-M   'P 1'
#
loop_
_entity.id
_entity.type
_entity.pdbx_description
1 polymer ?
#
loop_
_entity_poly.entity_id
_entity_poly.type
_entity_poly.pdbx_seq_one_letter_code
_entity_poly.pdbx_strand_id
1 'polypeptide(L)' 'MASPSVLFTSESVTEGHPDKMCDQISDAVLDALLEQDPMSRVACETAIKTGFVL' A
#
# COMPACT_ATOMS: atom_id res chain seq x y z
N MET A 1 -32.13 -26.77 -12.75
CA MET A 1 -31.15 -26.04 -13.58
C MET A 1 -29.94 -25.81 -12.70
N ALA A 2 -28.80 -26.44 -12.98
CA ALA A 2 -27.59 -26.18 -12.22
C ALA A 2 -27.11 -24.75 -12.53
N SER A 3 -26.78 -23.97 -11.51
CA SER A 3 -26.14 -22.66 -11.68
C SER A 3 -24.82 -22.83 -12.43
N PRO A 4 -24.43 -21.89 -13.30
CA PRO A 4 -23.13 -21.95 -13.97
C PRO A 4 -22.00 -21.98 -12.94
N SER A 5 -21.06 -22.91 -13.10
CA SER A 5 -19.83 -22.96 -12.30
C SER A 5 -18.92 -21.80 -12.70
N VAL A 6 -18.68 -20.87 -11.78
CA VAL A 6 -17.77 -19.74 -11.99
C VAL A 6 -16.39 -20.11 -11.44
N LEU A 7 -15.34 -19.91 -12.24
CA LEU A 7 -13.95 -19.94 -11.76
C LEU A 7 -13.52 -18.51 -11.43
N PHE A 8 -13.02 -18.31 -10.22
CA PHE A 8 -12.51 -17.03 -9.72
C PHE A 8 -11.11 -17.24 -9.15
N THR A 9 -10.21 -16.31 -9.42
CA THR A 9 -8.83 -16.34 -8.90
C THR A 9 -8.50 -14.96 -8.36
N SER A 10 -7.77 -14.95 -7.25
CA SER A 10 -7.25 -13.76 -6.59
C SER A 10 -5.80 -14.02 -6.20
N GLU A 11 -5.02 -12.96 -6.06
CA GLU A 11 -3.64 -13.00 -5.57
C GLU A 11 -3.44 -11.98 -4.45
N SER A 12 -2.34 -12.16 -3.72
CA SER A 12 -1.88 -11.24 -2.70
C SER A 12 -0.36 -11.30 -2.66
N VAL A 13 0.26 -10.24 -2.16
CA VAL A 13 1.71 -10.14 -2.01
C VAL A 13 2.04 -9.86 -0.54
N THR A 14 3.25 -10.25 -0.13
CA THR A 14 3.69 -10.06 1.25
C THR A 14 4.15 -8.62 1.49
N GLU A 15 4.36 -8.25 2.75
CA GLU A 15 4.90 -6.94 3.15
C GLU A 15 6.24 -6.59 2.49
N GLY A 16 7.06 -7.59 2.14
CA GLY A 16 8.34 -7.39 1.46
C GLY A 16 8.25 -7.17 -0.04
N HIS A 17 7.04 -7.21 -0.63
CA HIS A 17 6.86 -6.85 -2.04
C HIS A 17 7.16 -5.36 -2.22
N PRO A 18 7.92 -4.93 -3.25
CA PRO A 18 8.33 -3.54 -3.37
C PRO A 18 7.18 -2.53 -3.31
N ASP A 19 6.06 -2.84 -3.98
CA ASP A 19 4.88 -1.99 -3.94
C ASP A 19 4.26 -1.91 -2.54
N LYS A 20 4.23 -3.03 -1.79
CA LYS A 20 3.72 -3.01 -0.41
C LYS A 20 4.67 -2.28 0.55
N MET A 21 5.96 -2.33 0.29
CA MET A 21 6.92 -1.51 1.03
C MET A 21 6.69 -0.01 0.75
N CYS A 22 6.40 0.38 -0.49
CA CYS A 22 6.01 1.76 -0.82
C CYS A 22 4.74 2.17 -0.07
N ASP A 23 3.69 1.34 -0.10
CA ASP A 23 2.44 1.58 0.63
C ASP A 23 2.72 1.81 2.13
N GLN A 24 3.49 0.91 2.75
CA GLN A 24 3.83 1.00 4.17
C GLN A 24 4.63 2.25 4.54
N ILE A 25 5.56 2.67 3.69
CA ILE A 25 6.34 3.89 3.91
C ILE A 25 5.44 5.13 3.79
N SER A 26 4.62 5.19 2.73
CA SER A 26 3.66 6.30 2.52
C SER A 26 2.67 6.42 3.69
N ASP A 27 2.11 5.29 4.15
CA ASP A 27 1.18 5.25 5.29
C ASP A 27 1.88 5.65 6.60
N ALA A 28 3.13 5.22 6.82
CA ALA A 28 3.88 5.62 8.00
C ALA A 28 4.13 7.13 8.06
N VAL A 29 4.35 7.79 6.91
CA VAL A 29 4.44 9.25 6.82
C VAL A 29 3.09 9.90 7.13
N LEU A 30 1.99 9.36 6.59
CA LEU A 30 0.64 9.84 6.88
C LEU A 30 0.33 9.74 8.39
N ASP A 31 0.59 8.59 9.00
CA ASP A 31 0.35 8.34 10.42
C ASP A 31 1.12 9.32 11.30
N ALA A 32 2.41 9.53 11.02
CA ALA A 32 3.25 10.46 11.77
C ALA A 32 2.79 11.92 11.69
N LEU A 33 2.18 12.31 10.57
CA LEU A 33 1.61 13.66 10.38
C LEU A 33 0.23 13.78 11.04
N LEU A 34 -0.62 12.76 10.94
CA LEU A 34 -1.93 12.72 11.60
C LEU A 34 -1.83 12.68 13.13
N GLU A 35 -0.78 12.05 13.68
CA GLU A 35 -0.51 12.05 15.12
C GLU A 35 -0.26 13.47 15.66
N GLN A 36 0.39 14.32 14.87
CA GLN A 36 0.73 15.70 15.25
C GLN A 36 -0.39 16.69 14.91
N ASP A 37 -1.01 16.54 13.74
CA ASP A 37 -2.13 17.35 13.27
C ASP A 37 -3.17 16.45 12.57
N PRO A 38 -4.33 16.18 13.22
CA PRO A 38 -5.41 15.39 12.63
C PRO A 38 -6.02 15.97 11.34
N MET A 39 -5.75 17.24 11.03
CA MET A 39 -6.19 17.91 9.80
C MET A 39 -5.09 17.99 8.73
N SER A 40 -3.96 17.30 8.94
CA SER A 40 -2.86 17.20 7.98
C SER A 40 -3.35 16.79 6.60
N ARG A 41 -2.90 17.52 5.58
CA ARG A 41 -3.19 17.22 4.17
C ARG A 41 -1.96 16.58 3.54
N VAL A 42 -1.99 15.25 3.37
CA VAL A 42 -0.85 14.45 2.93
C VAL A 42 -1.18 13.75 1.61
N ALA A 43 -0.28 13.83 0.64
CA ALA A 43 -0.32 13.12 -0.63
C ALA A 43 1.09 12.58 -0.91
N CYS A 44 1.54 11.66 -0.06
CA CYS A 44 2.89 11.11 -0.08
C CYS A 44 2.93 9.87 -0.96
N GLU A 45 3.66 9.96 -2.08
CA GLU A 45 3.91 8.86 -3.00
C GLU A 45 5.33 8.34 -2.75
N THR A 46 5.49 7.02 -2.62
CA THR A 46 6.80 6.39 -2.40
C THR A 46 7.22 5.59 -3.63
N ALA A 47 8.48 5.73 -4.04
CA ALA A 47 9.09 4.88 -5.06
C ALA A 47 10.40 4.27 -4.54
N ILE A 48 10.54 2.94 -4.65
CA ILE A 48 11.76 2.25 -4.23
C ILE A 48 12.43 1.52 -5.40
N LYS A 49 13.76 1.50 -5.34
CA LYS A 49 14.61 0.66 -6.21
C LYS A 49 15.87 0.26 -5.44
N THR A 50 16.76 -0.51 -6.05
CA THR A 50 18.01 -0.95 -5.41
C THR A 50 18.76 0.20 -4.72
N GLY A 51 18.81 0.13 -3.39
CA GLY A 51 19.52 1.07 -2.51
C GLY A 51 18.94 2.49 -2.49
N PHE A 52 17.66 2.68 -2.80
CA PHE A 52 17.06 4.01 -2.88
C PHE A 52 15.56 4.01 -2.57
N VAL A 53 15.13 5.08 -1.89
CA VAL A 53 13.74 5.40 -1.56
C VAL A 53 13.54 6.88 -1.89
N LEU A 54 12.47 7.20 -2.64
CA LEU A 54 11.97 8.54 -2.93
C LEU A 54 10.62 8.72 -2.24
#